data_AF-A0A349EP99-F1
#
_entry.id   AF-A0A349EP99-F1
#
_cell.length_a   1.000
_cell.length_b   1.000
_cell.length_c   1.000
_cell.angle_alpha   90.00
_cell.angle_beta   90.00
_cell.angle_gamma   90.00
#
_symmetry.space_group_name_H-M   'P 1'
#
loop_
_entity.id
_entity.type
_entity.pdbx_description
1 polymer ?
#
loop_
_entity_poly.entity_id
_entity_poly.type
_entity_poly.pdbx_seq_one_letter_code
_entity_poly.pdbx_strand_id
1 'polypeptide(L)'
;MTHTSEEVRDYAAEGIRSWLWTIDAALAKLCVGGLCELANAENQLRQAERRKRFHAKGLEDEVWTSTTKIRARIVKRKTFTALNTPAVDLETHDWPELLDALSMIESGTRDSDLSAFVMACLTAVLREAEAAEAWKSGHRGQVSYEFQYAFARLFARFAVARPVAEAAQIGQLLRDFVDRCPEYLEKLLEKLPYEEDRVQSGEVFWSIWKGVSAPIFGHKLLRGSSRIWRYDEMRKLVRVLLFADVEWRDGVKEWAPVTANKDFIELAASVVGNTPAGFGALASLLSSVGQVFLPDAIRLLADGVKRANGMALLEDRNGEFQLEVLLRKVCYRVGTVIRQRPDLHRAVILLLDKLVERGSHTAFRLRDYMIAPLPTVN
;
A
#
# COMPACT_ATOMS: atom_id res chain seq x y z
N MET A 1 24.01 12.51 12.07
CA MET A 1 23.69 12.25 10.65
C MET A 1 24.77 11.45 9.94
N THR A 2 26.05 11.85 9.97
CA THR A 2 27.13 11.07 9.33
C THR A 2 27.91 10.23 10.34
N HIS A 3 27.18 9.65 11.31
CA HIS A 3 27.74 8.79 12.34
C HIS A 3 27.78 7.34 11.83
N THR A 4 28.75 6.55 12.27
CA THR A 4 28.92 5.16 11.82
C THR A 4 27.80 4.24 12.29
N SER A 5 27.29 4.42 13.51
CA SER A 5 26.10 3.74 14.02
C SER A 5 24.82 4.24 13.36
N GLU A 6 24.04 3.31 12.81
CA GLU A 6 22.71 3.51 12.19
C GLU A 6 21.69 4.04 13.20
N GLU A 7 21.62 3.46 14.40
CA GLU A 7 20.72 3.92 15.47
C GLU A 7 20.92 5.41 15.81
N VAL A 8 22.18 5.88 15.83
CA VAL A 8 22.49 7.29 16.05
C VAL A 8 22.05 8.16 14.87
N ARG A 9 22.07 7.63 13.64
CA ARG A 9 21.56 8.34 12.46
C ARG A 9 20.04 8.44 12.50
N ASP A 10 19.35 7.35 12.86
CA ASP A 10 17.89 7.30 13.00
C ASP A 10 17.38 8.31 14.02
N TYR A 11 17.94 8.33 15.23
CA TYR A 11 17.56 9.31 16.26
C TYR A 11 17.90 10.74 15.84
N ALA A 12 19.01 10.95 15.12
CA ALA A 12 19.33 12.27 14.59
C ALA A 12 18.32 12.71 13.51
N ALA A 13 17.91 11.80 12.62
CA ALA A 13 16.92 12.07 11.59
C ALA A 13 15.55 12.38 12.19
N GLU A 14 15.13 11.61 13.20
CA GLU A 14 13.92 11.87 13.96
C GLU A 14 13.98 13.21 14.72
N GLY A 15 15.12 13.52 15.34
CA GLY A 15 15.33 14.79 16.02
C GLY A 15 15.21 15.99 15.08
N ILE A 16 15.75 15.87 13.86
CA ILE A 16 15.62 16.90 12.83
C ILE A 16 14.18 17.04 12.38
N ARG A 17 13.53 15.92 12.03
CA ARG A 17 12.14 15.89 11.58
C ARG A 17 11.18 16.49 12.62
N SER A 18 11.41 16.22 13.90
CA SER A 18 10.47 16.58 14.97
C SER A 18 10.72 17.97 15.57
N TRP A 19 11.98 18.43 15.58
CA TRP A 19 12.36 19.65 16.30
C TRP A 19 13.11 20.67 15.44
N LEU A 20 14.04 20.26 14.59
CA LEU A 20 14.91 21.22 13.91
C LEU A 20 14.15 22.10 12.92
N TRP A 21 13.08 21.60 12.28
CA TRP A 21 12.26 22.41 11.37
C TRP A 21 11.62 23.63 12.05
N THR A 22 11.25 23.52 13.33
CA THR A 22 10.66 24.65 14.08
C THR A 22 11.72 25.59 14.64
N ILE A 23 12.93 25.07 14.93
CA ILE A 23 14.05 25.83 15.48
C ILE A 23 14.82 26.59 14.38
N ASP A 24 15.19 25.89 13.31
CA ASP A 24 15.97 26.41 12.18
C ASP A 24 15.69 25.58 10.91
N ALA A 25 14.60 25.91 10.22
CA ALA A 25 14.19 25.26 8.98
C ALA A 25 15.27 25.34 7.87
N ALA A 26 16.06 26.42 7.85
CA ALA A 26 17.14 26.55 6.88
C ALA A 26 18.23 25.52 7.14
N LEU A 27 18.63 25.33 8.41
CA LEU A 27 19.59 24.29 8.78
C LEU A 27 19.04 22.88 8.52
N ALA A 28 17.76 22.62 8.82
CA ALA A 28 17.13 21.33 8.50
C ALA A 28 17.18 21.03 6.99
N LYS A 29 16.86 22.01 6.14
CA LYS A 29 16.96 21.87 4.67
C LYS A 29 18.40 21.61 4.20
N LEU A 30 19.39 22.26 4.82
CA LEU A 30 20.80 22.00 4.55
C LEU A 30 21.24 20.59 4.94
N CYS A 31 20.70 20.05 6.04
CA CYS A 31 20.94 18.67 6.46
C CYS A 31 20.44 17.67 5.42
N VAL A 32 19.19 17.83 4.93
CA VAL A 32 18.62 16.98 3.87
C VAL A 32 19.46 17.04 2.59
N GLY A 33 19.75 18.26 2.11
CA GLY A 33 20.53 18.44 0.88
C GLY A 33 21.97 17.91 1.00
N GLY A 34 22.57 18.03 2.18
CA GLY A 34 23.89 17.49 2.46
C GLY A 34 23.95 15.97 2.41
N LEU A 35 22.94 15.28 2.96
CA LEU A 35 22.87 13.81 2.85
C LEU A 35 22.56 13.34 1.43
N CYS A 36 21.75 14.08 0.67
CA CYS A 36 21.54 13.76 -0.74
C CYS A 36 22.85 13.81 -1.55
N GLU A 37 23.70 14.82 -1.34
CA GLU A 37 25.03 14.85 -1.99
C GLU A 37 25.96 13.76 -1.46
N LEU A 38 25.89 13.41 -0.17
CA LEU A 38 26.67 12.32 0.41
C LEU A 38 26.29 10.97 -0.20
N ALA A 39 24.99 10.73 -0.43
CA ALA A 39 24.49 9.53 -1.06
C ALA A 39 25.16 9.28 -2.42
N ASN A 40 25.43 10.33 -3.19
CA ASN A 40 26.13 10.19 -4.47
C ASN A 40 27.58 9.71 -4.27
N ALA A 41 28.32 10.33 -3.34
CA ALA A 41 29.71 9.95 -3.04
C ALA A 41 29.81 8.51 -2.52
N GLU A 42 28.91 8.10 -1.63
CA GLU A 42 28.85 6.73 -1.08
C GLU A 42 28.57 5.69 -2.16
N ASN A 43 27.65 5.97 -3.09
CA ASN A 43 27.35 5.04 -4.17
C ASN A 43 28.56 4.85 -5.11
N GLN A 44 29.35 5.89 -5.39
CA GLN A 44 30.58 5.77 -6.17
C GLN A 44 31.58 4.79 -5.52
N LEU A 45 31.74 4.87 -4.19
CA LEU A 45 32.55 3.91 -3.43
C LEU A 45 31.99 2.48 -3.56
N ARG A 46 30.70 2.27 -3.28
CA ARG A 46 30.08 0.93 -3.34
C ARG A 46 30.13 0.31 -4.72
N GLN A 47 30.00 1.11 -5.79
CA GLN A 47 30.15 0.62 -7.16
C GLN A 47 31.59 0.16 -7.46
N ALA A 48 32.59 0.87 -6.96
CA ALA A 48 33.99 0.47 -7.14
C ALA A 48 34.33 -0.81 -6.37
N GLU A 49 33.80 -0.96 -5.15
CA GLU A 49 33.91 -2.19 -4.35
C GLU A 49 33.25 -3.38 -5.05
N ARG A 50 32.02 -3.22 -5.55
CA ARG A 50 31.32 -4.25 -6.34
C ARG A 50 32.11 -4.67 -7.58
N ARG A 51 32.85 -3.73 -8.19
CA ARG A 51 33.73 -3.98 -9.35
C ARG A 51 35.11 -4.53 -8.95
N LYS A 52 35.35 -4.85 -7.67
CA LYS A 52 36.62 -5.38 -7.12
C LYS A 52 37.86 -4.59 -7.58
N ARG A 53 37.73 -3.27 -7.75
CA ARG A 53 38.87 -2.44 -8.13
C ARG A 53 39.80 -2.28 -6.91
N PHE A 54 41.10 -2.50 -7.10
CA PHE A 54 42.15 -2.34 -6.08
C PHE A 54 42.28 -0.89 -5.51
N HIS A 55 41.47 0.05 -5.97
CA HIS A 55 41.50 1.48 -5.59
C HIS A 55 40.46 1.89 -4.53
N ALA A 56 39.79 0.95 -3.85
CA ALA A 56 38.78 1.27 -2.83
C ALA A 56 39.28 2.24 -1.75
N LYS A 57 40.55 2.11 -1.33
CA LYS A 57 41.17 2.99 -0.34
C LYS A 57 41.18 4.48 -0.73
N GLY A 58 41.32 4.79 -2.02
CA GLY A 58 41.26 6.18 -2.50
C GLY A 58 39.85 6.76 -2.52
N LEU A 59 38.84 5.89 -2.67
CA LEU A 59 37.43 6.28 -2.63
C LEU A 59 36.92 6.44 -1.20
N GLU A 60 37.42 5.65 -0.25
CA GLU A 60 37.16 5.87 1.18
C GLU A 60 37.67 7.25 1.61
N ASP A 61 38.88 7.64 1.19
CA ASP A 61 39.42 8.98 1.41
C ASP A 61 38.57 10.07 0.73
N GLU A 62 37.98 9.78 -0.43
CA GLU A 62 37.09 10.69 -1.17
C GLU A 62 35.73 10.85 -0.46
N VAL A 63 35.15 9.78 0.07
CA VAL A 63 33.94 9.81 0.89
C VAL A 63 34.17 10.57 2.19
N TRP A 64 35.31 10.34 2.86
CA TRP A 64 35.70 11.10 4.05
C TRP A 64 35.88 12.60 3.74
N THR A 65 36.54 12.91 2.62
CA THR A 65 36.72 14.28 2.14
C THR A 65 35.37 14.94 1.82
N SER A 66 34.46 14.20 1.17
CA SER A 66 33.11 14.66 0.84
C SER A 66 32.30 14.92 2.10
N THR A 67 32.31 13.99 3.06
CA THR A 67 31.69 14.15 4.38
C THR A 67 32.19 15.42 5.09
N THR A 68 33.50 15.65 5.07
CA THR A 68 34.11 16.83 5.69
C THR A 68 33.71 18.12 4.97
N LYS A 69 33.70 18.13 3.63
CA LYS A 69 33.23 19.27 2.82
C LYS A 69 31.76 19.58 3.06
N ILE A 70 30.90 18.55 3.15
CA ILE A 70 29.47 18.69 3.43
C ILE A 70 29.27 19.30 4.82
N ARG A 71 29.92 18.75 5.86
CA ARG A 71 29.89 19.31 7.22
C ARG A 71 30.31 20.78 7.23
N ALA A 72 31.42 21.12 6.56
CA ALA A 72 31.90 22.50 6.47
C ALA A 72 30.91 23.43 5.72
N ARG A 73 30.22 22.93 4.69
CA ARG A 73 29.17 23.70 3.98
C ARG A 73 27.95 23.94 4.85
N ILE A 74 27.51 22.93 5.60
CA ILE A 74 26.38 23.06 6.55
C ILE A 74 26.72 24.12 7.61
N VAL A 75 27.90 24.04 8.24
CA VAL A 75 28.36 25.04 9.23
C VAL A 75 28.41 26.45 8.64
N LYS A 76 28.86 26.58 7.38
CA LYS A 76 28.92 27.85 6.63
C LYS A 76 27.57 28.27 6.02
N ARG A 77 26.49 27.52 6.28
CA ARG A 77 25.13 27.75 5.73
C ARG A 77 25.08 27.90 4.19
N LYS A 78 25.90 27.13 3.48
CA LYS A 78 25.92 27.12 2.01
C LYS A 78 24.88 26.14 1.47
N THR A 79 24.07 26.59 0.52
CA THR A 79 23.01 25.79 -0.09
C THR A 79 23.53 24.58 -0.87
N PHE A 80 22.65 23.60 -1.04
CA PHE A 80 22.88 22.37 -1.81
C PHE A 80 21.98 22.39 -3.04
N THR A 81 22.54 22.18 -4.22
CA THR A 81 21.77 22.21 -5.49
C THR A 81 20.86 20.99 -5.64
N ALA A 82 21.17 19.90 -4.92
CA ALA A 82 20.45 18.64 -4.96
C ALA A 82 18.94 18.76 -4.66
N LEU A 83 18.52 19.77 -3.89
CA LEU A 83 17.10 20.01 -3.57
C LEU A 83 16.40 20.90 -4.60
N ASN A 84 17.11 21.85 -5.22
CA ASN A 84 16.51 22.81 -6.15
C ASN A 84 16.15 22.16 -7.49
N THR A 85 16.94 21.16 -7.91
CA THR A 85 16.73 20.36 -9.12
C THR A 85 17.00 18.91 -8.78
N PRO A 86 16.02 18.19 -8.19
CA PRO A 86 16.24 16.85 -7.69
C PRO A 86 16.39 15.87 -8.85
N ALA A 87 17.65 15.59 -9.22
CA ALA A 87 18.03 14.54 -10.16
C ALA A 87 18.41 13.28 -9.35
N VAL A 88 17.39 12.61 -8.80
CA VAL A 88 17.58 11.38 -8.03
C VAL A 88 17.57 10.20 -9.00
N ASP A 89 18.69 9.49 -9.05
CA ASP A 89 18.85 8.25 -9.77
C ASP A 89 19.61 7.26 -8.89
N LEU A 90 19.20 6.02 -8.93
CA LEU A 90 19.56 4.94 -8.06
C LEU A 90 20.83 4.25 -8.51
N GLU A 91 21.15 4.40 -9.80
CA GLU A 91 22.48 4.14 -10.31
C GLU A 91 23.50 5.18 -9.81
N THR A 92 23.06 6.35 -9.34
CA THR A 92 23.98 7.45 -8.96
C THR A 92 23.99 7.76 -7.47
N HIS A 93 22.96 7.36 -6.72
CA HIS A 93 22.84 7.66 -5.29
C HIS A 93 22.73 6.41 -4.45
N ASP A 94 23.26 6.53 -3.24
CA ASP A 94 23.20 5.49 -2.26
C ASP A 94 21.91 5.52 -1.43
N TRP A 95 21.37 4.33 -1.20
CA TRP A 95 20.04 4.12 -0.67
C TRP A 95 19.88 4.41 0.81
N PRO A 96 20.67 3.83 1.72
CA PRO A 96 20.73 4.25 3.12
C PRO A 96 20.79 5.76 3.33
N GLU A 97 21.69 6.47 2.64
CA GLU A 97 21.83 7.91 2.82
C GLU A 97 20.62 8.70 2.29
N LEU A 98 20.00 8.25 1.19
CA LEU A 98 18.74 8.84 0.72
C LEU A 98 17.58 8.59 1.70
N LEU A 99 17.51 7.40 2.30
CA LEU A 99 16.49 7.07 3.29
C LEU A 99 16.65 7.91 4.56
N ASP A 100 17.89 8.14 5.01
CA ASP A 100 18.20 9.04 6.12
C ASP A 100 17.77 10.48 5.78
N ALA A 101 18.06 10.95 4.56
CA ALA A 101 17.65 12.27 4.10
C ALA A 101 16.12 12.43 4.07
N LEU A 102 15.40 11.44 3.53
CA LEU A 102 13.93 11.43 3.51
C LEU A 102 13.34 11.36 4.92
N SER A 103 13.97 10.60 5.82
CA SER A 103 13.53 10.46 7.21
C SER A 103 13.59 11.76 8.00
N MET A 104 14.40 12.73 7.56
CA MET A 104 14.51 14.06 8.17
C MET A 104 13.40 15.02 7.76
N ILE A 105 12.68 14.74 6.68
CA ILE A 105 11.69 15.67 6.13
C ILE A 105 10.41 15.60 6.98
N GLU A 106 9.92 16.77 7.39
CA GLU A 106 8.61 16.88 8.03
C GLU A 106 7.51 16.51 7.02
N SER A 107 6.66 15.54 7.38
CA SER A 107 5.63 15.01 6.48
C SER A 107 4.66 16.07 5.97
N GLY A 108 4.41 17.12 6.75
CA GLY A 108 3.52 18.24 6.42
C GLY A 108 4.20 19.43 5.73
N THR A 109 5.46 19.30 5.29
CA THR A 109 6.20 20.42 4.70
C THR A 109 5.48 21.04 3.50
N ARG A 110 5.48 22.38 3.42
CA ARG A 110 4.97 23.16 2.27
C ARG A 110 6.08 23.65 1.35
N ASP A 111 7.33 23.28 1.62
CA ASP A 111 8.48 23.62 0.79
C ASP A 111 8.43 22.82 -0.52
N SER A 112 8.30 23.53 -1.64
CA SER A 112 8.17 22.92 -2.97
C SER A 112 9.39 22.10 -3.39
N ASP A 113 10.58 22.48 -2.94
CA ASP A 113 11.82 21.78 -3.31
C ASP A 113 11.90 20.43 -2.59
N LEU A 114 11.48 20.39 -1.31
CA LEU A 114 11.40 19.14 -0.56
C LEU A 114 10.31 18.22 -1.12
N SER A 115 9.15 18.76 -1.49
CA SER A 115 8.10 17.99 -2.15
C SER A 115 8.60 17.41 -3.48
N ALA A 116 9.26 18.22 -4.31
CA ALA A 116 9.84 17.77 -5.58
C ALA A 116 10.90 16.69 -5.36
N PHE A 117 11.73 16.83 -4.32
CA PHE A 117 12.73 15.83 -3.96
C PHE A 117 12.11 14.49 -3.56
N VAL A 118 11.10 14.47 -2.69
CA VAL A 118 10.40 13.23 -2.32
C VAL A 118 9.74 12.57 -3.54
N MET A 119 9.12 13.36 -4.42
CA MET A 119 8.51 12.85 -5.66
C MET A 119 9.55 12.30 -6.63
N ALA A 120 10.73 12.91 -6.71
CA ALA A 120 11.85 12.40 -7.51
C ALA A 120 12.35 11.06 -6.94
N CYS A 121 12.51 10.94 -5.61
CA CYS A 121 12.86 9.67 -4.96
C CYS A 121 11.81 8.58 -5.25
N LEU A 122 10.52 8.87 -5.10
CA LEU A 122 9.45 7.92 -5.42
C LEU A 122 9.51 7.45 -6.87
N THR A 123 9.67 8.39 -7.80
CA THR A 123 9.77 8.08 -9.23
C THR A 123 10.99 7.20 -9.52
N ALA A 124 12.13 7.51 -8.90
CA ALA A 124 13.34 6.72 -9.04
C ALA A 124 13.09 5.28 -8.54
N VAL A 125 12.57 5.12 -7.31
CA VAL A 125 12.33 3.79 -6.71
C VAL A 125 11.35 2.97 -7.56
N LEU A 126 10.30 3.58 -8.10
CA LEU A 126 9.35 2.90 -8.99
C LEU A 126 10.01 2.40 -10.28
N ARG A 127 10.95 3.18 -10.87
CA ARG A 127 11.70 2.78 -12.07
C ARG A 127 12.66 1.62 -11.80
N GLU A 128 13.35 1.63 -10.66
CA GLU A 128 14.20 0.50 -10.27
C GLU A 128 13.37 -0.74 -9.95
N ALA A 129 12.20 -0.60 -9.32
CA ALA A 129 11.29 -1.71 -9.11
C ALA A 129 10.79 -2.30 -10.45
N GLU A 130 10.44 -1.45 -11.42
CA GLU A 130 10.11 -1.87 -12.79
C GLU A 130 11.27 -2.64 -13.44
N ALA A 131 12.50 -2.12 -13.33
CA ALA A 131 13.68 -2.80 -13.85
C ALA A 131 13.91 -4.16 -13.16
N ALA A 132 13.84 -4.23 -11.84
CA ALA A 132 14.00 -5.46 -11.08
C ALA A 132 12.96 -6.52 -11.46
N GLU A 133 11.69 -6.12 -11.63
CA GLU A 133 10.61 -7.03 -12.03
C GLU A 133 10.69 -7.45 -13.51
N ALA A 134 11.33 -6.66 -14.37
CA ALA A 134 11.58 -7.03 -15.76
C ALA A 134 12.69 -8.09 -15.89
N TRP A 135 13.76 -8.00 -15.09
CA TRP A 135 14.99 -8.81 -15.23
C TRP A 135 15.07 -10.01 -14.27
N LYS A 136 13.96 -10.76 -14.15
CA LYS A 136 13.71 -11.82 -13.15
C LYS A 136 14.73 -12.94 -12.96
N SER A 137 15.77 -13.05 -13.80
CA SER A 137 16.80 -14.10 -13.66
C SER A 137 18.19 -13.49 -13.78
N GLY A 138 18.63 -12.77 -12.74
CA GLY A 138 20.03 -12.38 -12.60
C GLY A 138 20.28 -10.97 -12.09
N HIS A 139 19.26 -10.10 -12.06
CA HIS A 139 19.39 -8.80 -11.39
C HIS A 139 19.29 -9.03 -9.88
N ARG A 140 20.43 -9.00 -9.18
CA ARG A 140 20.41 -8.64 -7.76
C ARG A 140 19.94 -7.20 -7.73
N GLY A 141 18.63 -6.99 -7.54
CA GLY A 141 18.05 -5.65 -7.44
C GLY A 141 18.92 -4.79 -6.52
N GLN A 142 19.16 -3.54 -6.90
CA GLN A 142 20.03 -2.68 -6.09
C GLN A 142 19.40 -2.35 -4.73
N VAL A 143 18.09 -2.61 -4.61
CA VAL A 143 17.24 -2.29 -3.47
C VAL A 143 16.90 -3.55 -2.68
N SER A 144 17.29 -3.57 -1.40
CA SER A 144 16.92 -4.66 -0.49
C SER A 144 15.43 -4.64 -0.15
N TYR A 145 14.90 -5.79 0.26
CA TYR A 145 13.53 -5.89 0.76
C TYR A 145 13.28 -4.96 1.97
N GLU A 146 14.27 -4.83 2.86
CA GLU A 146 14.22 -3.96 4.03
C GLU A 146 14.06 -2.49 3.64
N PHE A 147 14.78 -2.04 2.61
CA PHE A 147 14.62 -0.68 2.08
C PHE A 147 13.22 -0.47 1.53
N GLN A 148 12.72 -1.40 0.71
CA GLN A 148 11.38 -1.27 0.10
C GLN A 148 10.32 -1.02 1.16
N TYR A 149 10.43 -1.74 2.29
CA TYR A 149 9.55 -1.59 3.44
C TYR A 149 9.72 -0.27 4.19
N ALA A 150 10.97 0.16 4.44
CA ALA A 150 11.26 1.42 5.11
C ALA A 150 10.80 2.63 4.27
N PHE A 151 11.08 2.61 2.97
CA PHE A 151 10.63 3.63 2.03
C PHE A 151 9.11 3.69 1.95
N ALA A 152 8.41 2.55 1.85
CA ALA A 152 6.95 2.52 1.79
C ALA A 152 6.30 3.19 3.01
N ARG A 153 6.86 2.99 4.21
CA ARG A 153 6.38 3.67 5.43
C ARG A 153 6.61 5.18 5.39
N LEU A 154 7.79 5.63 4.97
CA LEU A 154 8.08 7.07 4.84
C LEU A 154 7.21 7.73 3.77
N PHE A 155 7.05 7.06 2.63
CA PHE A 155 6.20 7.51 1.54
C PHE A 155 4.75 7.64 2.01
N ALA A 156 4.19 6.64 2.70
CA ALA A 156 2.82 6.71 3.19
C ALA A 156 2.60 7.93 4.10
N ARG A 157 3.54 8.20 5.03
CA ARG A 157 3.50 9.40 5.90
C ARG A 157 3.49 10.69 5.11
N PHE A 158 4.34 10.79 4.10
CA PHE A 158 4.43 11.96 3.25
C PHE A 158 3.15 12.15 2.41
N ALA A 159 2.67 11.07 1.79
CA ALA A 159 1.57 11.10 0.84
C ALA A 159 0.25 11.53 1.49
N VAL A 160 -0.08 11.01 2.68
CA VAL A 160 -1.33 11.38 3.40
C VAL A 160 -1.27 12.79 4.01
N ALA A 161 -0.08 13.39 4.09
CA ALA A 161 0.09 14.74 4.61
C ALA A 161 0.11 15.81 3.50
N ARG A 162 -0.11 15.42 2.23
CA ARG A 162 -0.16 16.33 1.09
C ARG A 162 -1.52 17.03 0.94
N PRO A 163 -1.56 18.21 0.30
CA PRO A 163 -2.80 18.76 -0.24
C PRO A 163 -3.45 17.79 -1.24
N VAL A 164 -4.79 17.79 -1.33
CA VAL A 164 -5.57 16.90 -2.21
C VAL A 164 -5.10 16.92 -3.68
N ALA A 165 -4.67 18.09 -4.18
CA ALA A 165 -4.16 18.24 -5.54
C ALA A 165 -2.84 17.48 -5.78
N GLU A 166 -1.90 17.53 -4.84
CA GLU A 166 -0.65 16.74 -4.89
C GLU A 166 -0.93 15.25 -4.68
N ALA A 167 -1.87 14.91 -3.79
CA ALA A 167 -2.33 13.54 -3.58
C ALA A 167 -2.89 12.91 -4.87
N ALA A 168 -3.62 13.69 -5.68
CA ALA A 168 -4.09 13.25 -6.99
C ALA A 168 -2.94 12.97 -7.97
N GLN A 169 -1.88 13.79 -7.96
CA GLN A 169 -0.67 13.56 -8.76
C GLN A 169 0.06 12.30 -8.34
N ILE A 170 0.16 12.05 -7.03
CA ILE A 170 0.70 10.80 -6.48
C ILE A 170 -0.14 9.61 -6.98
N GLY A 171 -1.47 9.68 -6.87
CA GLY A 171 -2.37 8.64 -7.37
C GLY A 171 -2.18 8.37 -8.87
N GLN A 172 -1.98 9.42 -9.68
CA GLN A 172 -1.70 9.29 -11.11
C GLN A 172 -0.35 8.62 -11.38
N LEU A 173 0.71 9.02 -10.66
CA LEU A 173 2.02 8.39 -10.78
C LEU A 173 1.95 6.90 -10.45
N LEU A 174 1.31 6.52 -9.33
CA LEU A 174 1.16 5.12 -8.95
C LEU A 174 0.35 4.32 -9.98
N ARG A 175 -0.72 4.93 -10.52
CA ARG A 175 -1.52 4.36 -11.62
C ARG A 175 -0.66 3.97 -12.82
N ASP A 176 0.30 4.81 -13.19
CA ASP A 176 1.14 4.59 -14.36
C ASP A 176 2.05 3.35 -14.21
N PHE A 177 2.31 2.90 -12.98
CA PHE A 177 3.19 1.77 -12.66
C PHE A 177 2.47 0.44 -12.36
N VAL A 178 1.13 0.41 -12.39
CA VAL A 178 0.32 -0.79 -12.08
C VAL A 178 0.73 -2.03 -12.87
N ASP A 179 1.01 -1.89 -14.17
CA ASP A 179 1.42 -3.02 -15.02
C ASP A 179 2.94 -3.28 -15.02
N ARG A 180 3.72 -2.33 -14.50
CA ARG A 180 5.18 -2.29 -14.59
C ARG A 180 5.85 -2.91 -13.38
N CYS A 181 5.38 -2.58 -12.18
CA CYS A 181 5.91 -3.11 -10.92
C CYS A 181 4.81 -3.39 -9.87
N PRO A 182 3.86 -4.29 -10.16
CA PRO A 182 2.74 -4.57 -9.26
C PRO A 182 3.17 -5.10 -7.87
N GLU A 183 4.29 -5.83 -7.77
CA GLU A 183 4.76 -6.36 -6.48
C GLU A 183 5.23 -5.23 -5.56
N TYR A 184 5.98 -4.27 -6.09
CA TYR A 184 6.40 -3.13 -5.28
C TYR A 184 5.26 -2.14 -5.00
N LEU A 185 4.35 -1.97 -5.97
CA LEU A 185 3.17 -1.13 -5.79
C LEU A 185 2.29 -1.65 -4.65
N GLU A 186 2.15 -2.97 -4.49
CA GLU A 186 1.47 -3.58 -3.35
C GLU A 186 2.06 -3.08 -2.03
N LYS A 187 3.39 -3.16 -1.86
CA LYS A 187 4.10 -2.74 -0.64
C LYS A 187 3.88 -1.27 -0.32
N LEU A 188 3.83 -0.40 -1.35
CA LEU A 188 3.53 1.03 -1.17
C LEU A 188 2.09 1.25 -0.68
N LEU A 189 1.12 0.63 -1.36
CA LEU A 189 -0.30 0.82 -1.06
C LEU A 189 -0.67 0.23 0.31
N GLU A 190 -0.08 -0.90 0.69
CA GLU A 190 -0.33 -1.57 1.96
C GLU A 190 -0.05 -0.65 3.17
N LYS A 191 0.88 0.32 3.04
CA LYS A 191 1.23 1.23 4.16
C LYS A 191 0.30 2.44 4.31
N LEU A 192 -0.47 2.79 3.29
CA LEU A 192 -1.36 3.96 3.34
C LEU A 192 -2.49 3.83 4.38
N PRO A 193 -3.21 2.69 4.51
CA PRO A 193 -4.26 2.56 5.51
C PRO A 193 -3.77 2.77 6.96
N TYR A 194 -2.57 2.30 7.28
CA TYR A 194 -1.99 2.49 8.63
C TYR A 194 -1.71 3.96 8.95
N GLU A 195 -1.23 4.73 7.96
CA GLU A 195 -0.99 6.16 8.13
C GLU A 195 -2.30 6.97 8.10
N GLU A 196 -3.29 6.54 7.32
CA GLU A 196 -4.63 7.13 7.36
C GLU A 196 -5.32 6.91 8.71
N ASP A 197 -5.18 5.73 9.33
CA ASP A 197 -5.73 5.46 10.66
C ASP A 197 -5.13 6.40 11.72
N ARG A 198 -3.85 6.77 11.55
CA ARG A 198 -3.12 7.67 12.45
C ARG A 198 -3.44 9.14 12.22
N VAL A 199 -3.49 9.59 10.97
CA VAL A 199 -3.57 11.02 10.60
C VAL A 199 -4.99 11.46 10.27
N GLN A 200 -5.85 10.54 9.84
CA GLN A 200 -7.24 10.80 9.45
C GLN A 200 -7.34 11.89 8.37
N SER A 201 -6.53 11.74 7.31
CA SER A 201 -6.39 12.73 6.24
C SER A 201 -7.63 12.81 5.33
N GLY A 202 -8.51 11.81 5.37
CA GLY A 202 -9.80 11.82 4.71
C GLY A 202 -9.68 11.89 3.18
N GLU A 203 -10.05 13.02 2.60
CA GLU A 203 -10.07 13.20 1.14
C GLU A 203 -8.70 12.99 0.48
N VAL A 204 -7.61 13.31 1.18
CA VAL A 204 -6.24 13.12 0.69
C VAL A 204 -5.95 11.64 0.43
N PHE A 205 -6.17 10.78 1.43
CA PHE A 205 -6.04 9.33 1.28
C PHE A 205 -6.92 8.80 0.15
N TRP A 206 -8.21 9.20 0.12
CA TRP A 206 -9.14 8.71 -0.88
C TRP A 206 -8.84 9.20 -2.30
N SER A 207 -8.23 10.36 -2.47
CA SER A 207 -7.74 10.86 -3.76
C SER A 207 -6.68 9.93 -4.35
N ILE A 208 -5.69 9.52 -3.53
CA ILE A 208 -4.67 8.54 -3.94
C ILE A 208 -5.31 7.17 -4.21
N TRP A 209 -6.13 6.70 -3.27
CA TRP A 209 -6.72 5.36 -3.30
C TRP A 209 -7.62 5.15 -4.52
N LYS A 210 -8.51 6.11 -4.81
CA LYS A 210 -9.36 6.10 -6.02
C LYS A 210 -8.53 6.34 -7.29
N GLY A 211 -7.49 7.16 -7.19
CA GLY A 211 -6.55 7.45 -8.27
C GLY A 211 -5.90 6.18 -8.82
N VAL A 212 -5.49 5.25 -7.97
CA VAL A 212 -4.82 4.01 -8.40
C VAL A 212 -5.79 2.84 -8.67
N SER A 213 -7.01 2.87 -8.11
CA SER A 213 -7.89 1.68 -8.12
C SER A 213 -8.45 1.28 -9.49
N ALA A 214 -8.81 2.25 -10.33
CA ALA A 214 -9.48 1.98 -11.60
C ALA A 214 -8.70 1.05 -12.56
N PRO A 215 -7.40 1.28 -12.86
CA PRO A 215 -6.62 0.37 -13.70
C PRO A 215 -6.50 -1.04 -13.09
N ILE A 216 -6.37 -1.13 -11.77
CA ILE A 216 -6.27 -2.41 -11.04
C ILE A 216 -7.59 -3.19 -11.17
N PHE A 217 -8.72 -2.55 -10.86
CA PHE A 217 -10.04 -3.18 -10.95
C PHE A 217 -10.45 -3.53 -12.39
N GLY A 218 -10.03 -2.71 -13.35
CA GLY A 218 -10.25 -2.95 -14.77
C GLY A 218 -9.32 -4.00 -15.38
N HIS A 219 -8.31 -4.48 -14.66
CA HIS A 219 -7.22 -5.23 -15.26
C HIS A 219 -7.67 -6.58 -15.85
N LYS A 220 -7.24 -6.88 -17.08
CA LYS A 220 -7.68 -8.06 -17.85
C LYS A 220 -7.33 -9.39 -17.19
N LEU A 221 -6.22 -9.45 -16.44
CA LEU A 221 -5.81 -10.69 -15.77
C LEU A 221 -6.80 -11.16 -14.72
N LEU A 222 -7.56 -10.24 -14.09
CA LEU A 222 -8.56 -10.61 -13.09
C LEU A 222 -9.71 -11.47 -13.66
N ARG A 223 -9.87 -11.48 -14.98
CA ARG A 223 -10.88 -12.27 -15.71
C ARG A 223 -10.26 -13.36 -16.60
N GLY A 224 -8.93 -13.51 -16.54
CA GLY A 224 -8.16 -14.47 -17.32
C GLY A 224 -7.77 -15.71 -16.53
N SER A 225 -6.83 -16.48 -17.07
CA SER A 225 -6.32 -17.70 -16.42
C SER A 225 -5.41 -17.36 -15.23
N SER A 226 -5.67 -17.99 -14.08
CA SER A 226 -4.88 -17.88 -12.85
C SER A 226 -3.48 -18.48 -12.95
N ARG A 227 -3.17 -19.19 -14.04
CA ARG A 227 -1.85 -19.82 -14.28
C ARG A 227 -0.78 -18.85 -14.76
N ILE A 228 -1.13 -17.59 -15.00
CA ILE A 228 -0.18 -16.53 -15.35
C ILE A 228 0.39 -15.97 -14.04
N TRP A 229 1.71 -15.99 -13.85
CA TRP A 229 2.36 -15.46 -12.63
C TRP A 229 1.86 -14.05 -12.24
N ARG A 230 1.67 -13.15 -13.22
CA ARG A 230 1.20 -11.78 -12.99
C ARG A 230 -0.24 -11.69 -12.46
N TYR A 231 -1.00 -12.79 -12.50
CA TYR A 231 -2.32 -12.88 -11.88
C TYR A 231 -2.22 -12.72 -10.35
N ASP A 232 -1.24 -13.35 -9.70
CA ASP A 232 -1.13 -13.32 -8.24
C ASP A 232 -0.83 -11.91 -7.74
N GLU A 233 0.09 -11.19 -8.38
CA GLU A 233 0.39 -9.80 -8.02
C GLU A 233 -0.82 -8.86 -8.20
N MET A 234 -1.58 -9.04 -9.29
CA MET A 234 -2.80 -8.25 -9.50
C MET A 234 -3.90 -8.63 -8.48
N ARG A 235 -3.98 -9.91 -8.08
CA ARG A 235 -4.87 -10.36 -7.02
C ARG A 235 -4.51 -9.71 -5.68
N LYS A 236 -3.23 -9.63 -5.32
CA LYS A 236 -2.77 -8.97 -4.08
C LYS A 236 -3.12 -7.48 -4.09
N LEU A 237 -2.91 -6.78 -5.21
CA LEU A 237 -3.33 -5.38 -5.35
C LEU A 237 -4.83 -5.17 -5.11
N VAL A 238 -5.68 -6.06 -5.65
CA VAL A 238 -7.14 -6.02 -5.38
C VAL A 238 -7.43 -6.23 -3.89
N ARG A 239 -6.74 -7.17 -3.24
CA ARG A 239 -6.91 -7.45 -1.81
C ARG A 239 -6.47 -6.28 -0.95
N VAL A 240 -5.36 -5.63 -1.26
CA VAL A 240 -4.90 -4.40 -0.58
C VAL A 240 -5.93 -3.28 -0.73
N LEU A 241 -6.40 -3.01 -1.96
CA LEU A 241 -7.38 -1.94 -2.21
C LEU A 241 -8.74 -2.15 -1.53
N LEU A 242 -9.10 -3.41 -1.28
CA LEU A 242 -10.29 -3.81 -0.55
C LEU A 242 -10.01 -4.12 0.93
N PHE A 243 -8.84 -3.71 1.44
CA PHE A 243 -8.46 -3.82 2.85
C PHE A 243 -8.47 -5.25 3.41
N ALA A 244 -8.36 -6.24 2.53
CA ALA A 244 -8.40 -7.65 2.88
C ALA A 244 -7.07 -8.17 3.45
N ASP A 245 -5.95 -7.49 3.12
CA ASP A 245 -4.59 -7.79 3.58
C ASP A 245 -4.05 -6.71 4.55
N VAL A 246 -4.93 -5.88 5.11
CA VAL A 246 -4.56 -4.93 6.17
C VAL A 246 -4.73 -5.62 7.53
N GLU A 247 -3.70 -5.56 8.37
CA GLU A 247 -3.76 -6.10 9.73
C GLU A 247 -4.55 -5.15 10.63
N TRP A 248 -5.80 -5.53 10.89
CA TRP A 248 -6.66 -4.82 11.82
C TRP A 248 -6.48 -5.34 13.24
N ARG A 249 -6.60 -4.46 14.24
CA ARG A 249 -6.65 -4.89 15.64
C ARG A 249 -7.84 -5.82 15.87
N ASP A 250 -7.68 -6.73 16.83
CA ASP A 250 -8.73 -7.69 17.17
C ASP A 250 -10.05 -6.98 17.51
N GLY A 251 -11.12 -7.43 16.87
CA GLY A 251 -12.47 -6.94 17.13
C GLY A 251 -12.85 -5.64 16.43
N VAL A 252 -11.98 -5.04 15.61
CA VAL A 252 -12.36 -3.89 14.77
C VAL A 252 -13.37 -4.34 13.71
N LYS A 253 -14.56 -3.73 13.75
CA LYS A 253 -15.72 -4.05 12.87
C LYS A 253 -16.05 -2.91 11.90
N GLU A 254 -15.48 -1.76 12.14
CA GLU A 254 -15.73 -0.53 11.40
C GLU A 254 -14.43 0.26 11.34
N TRP A 255 -14.20 0.89 10.18
CA TRP A 255 -13.16 1.89 10.01
C TRP A 255 -13.78 3.11 9.33
N ALA A 256 -13.79 4.24 10.03
CA ALA A 256 -14.52 5.44 9.63
C ALA A 256 -14.23 5.92 8.19
N PRO A 257 -12.97 5.87 7.68
CA PRO A 257 -12.68 6.20 6.29
C PRO A 257 -13.45 5.33 5.29
N VAL A 258 -13.57 4.03 5.55
CA VAL A 258 -14.35 3.09 4.71
C VAL A 258 -15.85 3.37 4.83
N THR A 259 -16.38 3.59 6.04
CA THR A 259 -17.80 3.93 6.25
C THR A 259 -18.19 5.17 5.44
N ALA A 260 -17.36 6.22 5.46
CA ALA A 260 -17.59 7.46 4.73
C ALA A 260 -17.51 7.31 3.20
N ASN A 261 -16.91 6.23 2.69
CA ASN A 261 -16.70 5.98 1.27
C ASN A 261 -17.36 4.68 0.80
N LYS A 262 -18.58 4.43 1.27
CA LYS A 262 -19.41 3.29 0.85
C LYS A 262 -19.49 3.14 -0.67
N ASP A 263 -19.58 4.25 -1.40
CA ASP A 263 -19.65 4.26 -2.87
C ASP A 263 -18.43 3.60 -3.53
N PHE A 264 -17.25 3.67 -2.89
CA PHE A 264 -16.07 2.96 -3.37
C PHE A 264 -16.23 1.45 -3.27
N ILE A 265 -16.85 0.96 -2.19
CA ILE A 265 -17.12 -0.47 -1.98
C ILE A 265 -18.16 -0.96 -2.99
N GLU A 266 -19.21 -0.17 -3.23
CA GLU A 266 -20.23 -0.47 -4.24
C GLU A 266 -19.64 -0.48 -5.65
N LEU A 267 -18.76 0.48 -5.97
CA LEU A 267 -18.02 0.50 -7.22
C LEU A 267 -17.12 -0.73 -7.36
N ALA A 268 -16.33 -1.08 -6.34
CA ALA A 268 -15.46 -2.24 -6.39
C ALA A 268 -16.27 -3.54 -6.55
N ALA A 269 -17.39 -3.67 -5.84
CA ALA A 269 -18.32 -4.77 -6.02
C ALA A 269 -18.89 -4.83 -7.43
N SER A 270 -19.21 -3.69 -8.05
CA SER A 270 -19.75 -3.65 -9.41
C SER A 270 -18.71 -4.05 -10.47
N VAL A 271 -17.44 -3.68 -10.28
CA VAL A 271 -16.37 -3.90 -11.27
C VAL A 271 -15.65 -5.23 -11.08
N VAL A 272 -15.22 -5.58 -9.87
CA VAL A 272 -14.39 -6.77 -9.59
C VAL A 272 -15.07 -7.84 -8.74
N GLY A 273 -16.27 -7.57 -8.20
CA GLY A 273 -16.98 -8.52 -7.34
C GLY A 273 -17.36 -9.84 -8.02
N ASN A 274 -17.27 -9.93 -9.35
CA ASN A 274 -17.46 -11.15 -10.12
C ASN A 274 -16.15 -11.83 -10.54
N THR A 275 -15.02 -11.48 -9.92
CA THR A 275 -13.72 -12.15 -10.09
C THR A 275 -13.34 -12.85 -8.78
N PRO A 276 -12.56 -13.95 -8.79
CA PRO A 276 -12.17 -14.64 -7.56
C PRO A 276 -11.43 -13.71 -6.57
N ALA A 277 -10.53 -12.89 -7.08
CA ALA A 277 -9.77 -11.92 -6.28
C ALA A 277 -10.69 -10.88 -5.63
N GLY A 278 -11.57 -10.24 -6.41
CA GLY A 278 -12.48 -9.22 -5.89
C GLY A 278 -13.54 -9.79 -4.97
N PHE A 279 -14.13 -10.94 -5.30
CA PHE A 279 -15.12 -11.62 -4.47
C PHE A 279 -14.55 -12.01 -3.10
N GLY A 280 -13.39 -12.67 -3.07
CA GLY A 280 -12.73 -13.07 -1.83
C GLY A 280 -12.30 -11.88 -0.98
N ALA A 281 -11.81 -10.81 -1.62
CA ALA A 281 -11.42 -9.59 -0.93
C ALA A 281 -12.64 -8.84 -0.32
N LEU A 282 -13.76 -8.76 -1.05
CA LEU A 282 -15.02 -8.20 -0.52
C LEU A 282 -15.56 -9.02 0.65
N ALA A 283 -15.51 -10.35 0.58
CA ALA A 283 -15.92 -11.21 1.68
C ALA A 283 -15.04 -11.00 2.94
N SER A 284 -13.73 -10.79 2.74
CA SER A 284 -12.79 -10.46 3.81
C SER A 284 -13.12 -9.10 4.44
N LEU A 285 -13.29 -8.06 3.62
CA LEU A 285 -13.68 -6.72 4.05
C LEU A 285 -14.95 -6.74 4.92
N LEU A 286 -16.00 -7.39 4.43
CA LEU A 286 -17.28 -7.49 5.14
C LEU A 286 -17.18 -8.35 6.42
N SER A 287 -16.13 -9.16 6.54
CA SER A 287 -15.82 -9.93 7.75
C SER A 287 -15.02 -9.13 8.78
N SER A 288 -14.39 -8.01 8.40
CA SER A 288 -13.57 -7.15 9.24
C SER A 288 -14.19 -5.75 9.38
N VAL A 289 -13.53 -4.71 8.86
CA VAL A 289 -13.88 -3.29 8.99
C VAL A 289 -15.09 -2.87 8.18
N GLY A 290 -15.59 -3.72 7.28
CA GLY A 290 -16.81 -3.50 6.51
C GLY A 290 -18.08 -4.05 7.16
N GLN A 291 -18.03 -4.57 8.40
CA GLN A 291 -19.20 -5.17 9.04
C GLN A 291 -20.35 -4.16 9.26
N VAL A 292 -20.05 -2.86 9.33
CA VAL A 292 -21.04 -1.78 9.42
C VAL A 292 -22.04 -1.80 8.24
N PHE A 293 -21.64 -2.35 7.08
CA PHE A 293 -22.52 -2.42 5.91
C PHE A 293 -23.43 -3.66 5.91
N LEU A 294 -23.32 -4.55 6.90
CA LEU A 294 -24.16 -5.73 7.01
C LEU A 294 -25.49 -5.39 7.72
N PRO A 295 -26.60 -6.05 7.33
CA PRO A 295 -26.68 -7.15 6.36
C PRO A 295 -26.80 -6.71 4.90
N ASP A 296 -27.01 -5.43 4.60
CA ASP A 296 -27.37 -4.98 3.24
C ASP A 296 -26.32 -5.29 2.18
N ALA A 297 -25.03 -5.20 2.53
CA ALA A 297 -23.91 -5.44 1.61
C ALA A 297 -23.78 -6.90 1.15
N ILE A 298 -24.51 -7.85 1.75
CA ILE A 298 -24.55 -9.25 1.26
C ILE A 298 -25.04 -9.33 -0.18
N ARG A 299 -25.93 -8.42 -0.58
CA ARG A 299 -26.44 -8.33 -1.95
C ARG A 299 -25.33 -8.10 -2.96
N LEU A 300 -24.28 -7.37 -2.59
CA LEU A 300 -23.11 -7.11 -3.45
C LEU A 300 -22.40 -8.42 -3.82
N LEU A 301 -22.21 -9.33 -2.85
CA LEU A 301 -21.62 -10.65 -3.10
C LEU A 301 -22.56 -11.53 -3.94
N ALA A 302 -23.85 -11.55 -3.61
CA ALA A 302 -24.84 -12.33 -4.36
C ALA A 302 -24.92 -11.88 -5.83
N ASP A 303 -24.87 -10.58 -6.10
CA ASP A 303 -24.85 -10.05 -7.47
C ASP A 303 -23.52 -10.33 -8.18
N GLY A 304 -22.40 -10.38 -7.45
CA GLY A 304 -21.12 -10.89 -7.93
C GLY A 304 -21.23 -12.32 -8.47
N VAL A 305 -21.83 -13.23 -7.70
CA VAL A 305 -22.08 -14.63 -8.11
C VAL A 305 -22.93 -14.70 -9.37
N LYS A 306 -24.04 -13.95 -9.43
CA LYS A 306 -24.93 -13.96 -10.61
C LYS A 306 -24.20 -13.50 -11.88
N ARG A 307 -23.31 -12.52 -11.77
CA ARG A 307 -22.55 -11.95 -12.90
C ARG A 307 -21.27 -12.72 -13.25
N ALA A 308 -20.91 -13.74 -12.49
CA ALA A 308 -19.69 -14.51 -12.71
C ALA A 308 -19.72 -15.31 -14.03
N ASN A 309 -20.90 -15.54 -14.63
CA ASN A 309 -21.08 -16.23 -15.92
C ASN A 309 -20.28 -17.54 -16.04
N GLY A 310 -20.26 -18.35 -14.97
CA GLY A 310 -19.53 -19.62 -14.93
C GLY A 310 -18.08 -19.52 -14.43
N MET A 311 -17.57 -18.33 -14.10
CA MET A 311 -16.30 -18.16 -13.41
C MET A 311 -16.37 -18.75 -11.99
N ALA A 312 -15.40 -19.58 -11.66
CA ALA A 312 -15.35 -20.25 -10.36
C ALA A 312 -14.80 -19.32 -9.28
N LEU A 313 -15.65 -18.42 -8.77
CA LEU A 313 -15.29 -17.45 -7.72
C LEU A 313 -14.71 -18.10 -6.45
N LEU A 314 -15.14 -19.33 -6.17
CA LEU A 314 -14.79 -20.10 -4.96
C LEU A 314 -13.70 -21.16 -5.22
N GLU A 315 -13.01 -21.13 -6.37
CA GLU A 315 -11.83 -21.98 -6.59
C GLU A 315 -10.64 -21.54 -5.73
N ASP A 316 -10.54 -20.24 -5.41
CA ASP A 316 -9.56 -19.75 -4.44
C ASP A 316 -10.01 -20.16 -3.03
N ARG A 317 -9.21 -21.01 -2.36
CA ARG A 317 -9.47 -21.46 -0.98
C ARG A 317 -9.68 -20.30 -0.02
N ASN A 318 -9.02 -19.16 -0.26
CA ASN A 318 -9.22 -17.97 0.57
C ASN A 318 -10.63 -17.39 0.39
N GLY A 319 -11.17 -17.36 -0.85
CA GLY A 319 -12.51 -16.86 -1.11
C GLY A 319 -13.60 -17.73 -0.48
N GLU A 320 -13.47 -19.06 -0.60
CA GLU A 320 -14.38 -20.02 0.03
C GLU A 320 -14.39 -19.88 1.56
N PHE A 321 -13.20 -19.86 2.18
CA PHE A 321 -13.06 -19.70 3.62
C PHE A 321 -13.64 -18.36 4.13
N GLN A 322 -13.32 -17.24 3.47
CA GLN A 322 -13.81 -15.92 3.90
C GLN A 322 -15.32 -15.81 3.76
N LEU A 323 -15.91 -16.39 2.71
CA LEU A 323 -17.36 -16.42 2.55
C LEU A 323 -18.03 -17.24 3.66
N GLU A 324 -17.49 -18.40 4.02
CA GLU A 324 -18.04 -19.21 5.11
C GLU A 324 -17.99 -18.45 6.45
N VAL A 325 -16.86 -17.80 6.76
CA VAL A 325 -16.70 -16.97 7.98
C VAL A 325 -17.73 -15.84 8.00
N LEU A 326 -17.92 -15.14 6.89
CA LEU A 326 -18.90 -14.07 6.76
C LEU A 326 -20.32 -14.57 6.98
N LEU A 327 -20.74 -15.62 6.25
CA LEU A 327 -22.11 -16.14 6.32
C LEU A 327 -22.44 -16.69 7.69
N ARG A 328 -21.47 -17.29 8.38
CA ARG A 328 -21.63 -17.70 9.79
C ARG A 328 -21.97 -16.51 10.69
N LYS A 329 -21.20 -15.42 10.60
CA LYS A 329 -21.45 -14.19 11.38
C LYS A 329 -22.82 -13.61 11.05
N VAL A 330 -23.15 -13.51 9.77
CA VAL A 330 -24.39 -12.97 9.24
C VAL A 330 -25.61 -13.76 9.74
N CYS A 331 -25.62 -15.09 9.55
CA CYS A 331 -26.76 -15.93 9.90
C CYS A 331 -27.02 -15.92 11.41
N TYR A 332 -25.97 -16.00 12.24
CA TYR A 332 -26.17 -16.02 13.69
C TYR A 332 -26.44 -14.64 14.31
N ARG A 333 -25.82 -13.56 13.81
CA ARG A 333 -25.94 -12.23 14.42
C ARG A 333 -27.20 -11.48 13.97
N VAL A 334 -27.58 -11.61 12.70
CA VAL A 334 -28.67 -10.82 12.10
C VAL A 334 -29.67 -11.70 11.33
N GLY A 335 -29.69 -13.01 11.59
CA GLY A 335 -30.55 -13.98 10.89
C GLY A 335 -32.04 -13.70 10.97
N THR A 336 -32.54 -13.10 12.06
CA THR A 336 -33.95 -12.67 12.15
C THR A 336 -34.28 -11.60 11.13
N VAL A 337 -33.43 -10.57 11.01
CA VAL A 337 -33.61 -9.48 10.02
C VAL A 337 -33.55 -10.04 8.61
N ILE A 338 -32.62 -10.95 8.34
CA ILE A 338 -32.50 -11.59 7.03
C ILE A 338 -33.76 -12.39 6.68
N ARG A 339 -34.30 -13.19 7.62
CA ARG A 339 -35.52 -13.99 7.38
C ARG A 339 -36.77 -13.14 7.14
N GLN A 340 -36.80 -11.91 7.67
CA GLN A 340 -37.90 -10.97 7.46
C GLN A 340 -37.81 -10.20 6.13
N ARG A 341 -36.61 -10.12 5.52
CA ARG A 341 -36.35 -9.37 4.30
C ARG A 341 -36.13 -10.30 3.10
N PRO A 342 -37.10 -10.45 2.18
CA PRO A 342 -37.02 -11.45 1.11
C PRO A 342 -35.84 -11.27 0.15
N ASP A 343 -35.38 -10.04 -0.06
CA ASP A 343 -34.19 -9.72 -0.86
C ASP A 343 -32.90 -10.25 -0.21
N LEU A 344 -32.72 -10.00 1.10
CA LEU A 344 -31.56 -10.47 1.86
C LEU A 344 -31.58 -11.99 2.03
N HIS A 345 -32.75 -12.57 2.32
CA HIS A 345 -32.92 -14.01 2.44
C HIS A 345 -32.48 -14.73 1.17
N ARG A 346 -32.98 -14.30 0.00
CA ARG A 346 -32.58 -14.85 -1.31
C ARG A 346 -31.08 -14.72 -1.57
N ALA A 347 -30.49 -13.58 -1.20
CA ALA A 347 -29.05 -13.37 -1.36
C ALA A 347 -28.23 -14.34 -0.48
N VAL A 348 -28.62 -14.53 0.79
CA VAL A 348 -27.95 -15.46 1.70
C VAL A 348 -28.09 -16.91 1.26
N ILE A 349 -29.29 -17.34 0.88
CA ILE A 349 -29.53 -18.71 0.41
C ILE A 349 -28.70 -19.00 -0.85
N LEU A 350 -28.66 -18.07 -1.82
CA LEU A 350 -27.82 -18.22 -3.01
C LEU A 350 -26.35 -18.46 -2.67
N LEU A 351 -25.79 -17.68 -1.75
CA LEU A 351 -24.39 -17.80 -1.34
C LEU A 351 -24.13 -19.11 -0.57
N LEU A 352 -25.06 -19.52 0.29
CA LEU A 352 -24.99 -20.79 1.01
C LEU A 352 -25.06 -21.98 0.05
N ASP A 353 -25.96 -21.95 -0.94
CA ASP A 353 -26.05 -22.99 -1.96
C ASP A 353 -24.72 -23.15 -2.72
N LYS A 354 -24.04 -22.03 -3.05
CA LYS A 354 -22.70 -22.08 -3.67
C LYS A 354 -21.63 -22.72 -2.81
N LEU A 355 -21.69 -22.54 -1.49
CA LEU A 355 -20.78 -23.26 -0.58
C LEU A 355 -21.16 -24.73 -0.42
N VAL A 356 -22.45 -25.07 -0.44
CA VAL A 356 -22.93 -26.47 -0.39
C VAL A 356 -22.52 -27.24 -1.65
N GLU A 357 -22.64 -26.63 -2.83
CA GLU A 357 -22.15 -27.18 -4.11
C GLU A 357 -20.63 -27.49 -4.06
N ARG A 358 -19.87 -26.78 -3.21
CA ARG A 358 -18.44 -26.98 -2.97
C ARG A 358 -18.13 -27.99 -1.84
N GLY A 359 -19.16 -28.49 -1.15
CA GLY A 359 -19.03 -29.47 -0.07
C GLY A 359 -18.92 -28.88 1.34
N SER A 360 -19.22 -27.59 1.55
CA SER A 360 -19.20 -27.00 2.89
C SER A 360 -20.35 -27.54 3.75
N HIS A 361 -20.01 -28.37 4.73
CA HIS A 361 -20.94 -28.86 5.74
C HIS A 361 -21.48 -27.72 6.65
N THR A 362 -20.65 -26.70 6.92
CA THR A 362 -21.10 -25.51 7.67
C THR A 362 -22.21 -24.79 6.93
N ALA A 363 -22.05 -24.58 5.61
CA ALA A 363 -23.05 -23.91 4.80
C ALA A 363 -24.37 -24.69 4.74
N PHE A 364 -24.31 -26.03 4.66
CA PHE A 364 -25.48 -26.89 4.72
C PHE A 364 -26.28 -26.65 6.02
N ARG A 365 -25.61 -26.65 7.17
CA ARG A 365 -26.26 -26.38 8.47
C ARG A 365 -26.84 -24.96 8.57
N LEU A 366 -26.12 -23.97 8.06
CA LEU A 366 -26.59 -22.57 8.07
C LEU A 366 -27.82 -22.40 7.16
N ARG A 367 -27.86 -23.11 6.03
CA ARG A 367 -29.00 -23.11 5.11
C ARG A 367 -30.25 -23.65 5.80
N ASP A 368 -30.15 -24.78 6.47
CA ASP A 368 -31.26 -25.35 7.24
C ASP A 368 -31.74 -24.39 8.34
N TYR A 369 -30.81 -23.76 9.06
CA TYR A 369 -31.13 -22.74 10.06
C TYR A 369 -31.91 -21.55 9.47
N MET A 370 -31.54 -21.09 8.27
CA MET A 370 -32.15 -19.93 7.61
C MET A 370 -33.50 -20.24 6.95
N ILE A 371 -33.78 -21.51 6.64
CA ILE A 371 -35.07 -21.98 6.11
C ILE A 371 -36.05 -22.30 7.25
N ALA A 372 -35.53 -22.67 8.43
CA ALA A 372 -36.36 -22.98 9.58
C ALA A 372 -37.32 -21.83 9.93
N PRO A 373 -38.62 -22.12 10.14
CA PRO A 373 -39.61 -21.11 10.45
C PRO A 373 -39.20 -20.33 11.72
N LEU A 374 -39.48 -19.03 11.73
CA LEU A 374 -39.29 -18.21 12.92
C LEU A 374 -40.19 -18.77 14.03
N PRO A 375 -39.70 -18.87 15.29
CA PRO A 375 -40.55 -19.26 16.40
C PRO A 375 -41.74 -18.31 16.46
N THR A 376 -42.96 -18.85 16.44
CA THR A 376 -44.17 -18.07 16.67
C THR A 376 -44.08 -17.49 18.08
N VAL A 377 -43.96 -16.17 18.17
CA VAL A 377 -44.09 -15.46 19.46
C VAL A 377 -45.57 -15.54 19.83
N ASN A 378 -45.88 -16.38 20.82
CA ASN A 378 -47.21 -16.45 21.42
C ASN A 378 -47.45 -15.26 22.33
#